data_AF-A0AAV8YRG5-F1
#
_entry.id   AF-A0AAV8YRG5-F1
#
_cell.length_a   1.000
_cell.length_b   1.000
_cell.length_c   1.000
_cell.angle_alpha   90.00
_cell.angle_beta   90.00
_cell.angle_gamma   90.00
#
_symmetry.space_group_name_H-M   'P 1'
#
loop_
_entity.id
_entity.type
_entity.pdbx_description
1 polymer ?
#
loop_
_entity_poly.entity_id
_entity_poly.type
_entity_poly.pdbx_seq_one_letter_code
_entity_poly.pdbx_strand_id
1 'polypeptide(L)'
;MPQQMLHTFLVCTVVYVFAFEDVIYVYGQGNQEMIEHGRTQYQLIKERSTLPQYGTCWKSAVEHLDEGCRYLSEDTQSDIALHITNCFLEMSGHETYNCELDRKPNLRAICISSMSDRAFNVYTEFYTHTQNICWFLRGQIWHETIAENTIKVGKQLKVTAQNQESLLQAQKRVWTFRKRC
;
A
#
# COMPACT_ATOMS: atom_id res chain seq x y z
N MET A 1 -62.44 -21.93 22.44
CA MET A 1 -61.12 -22.58 22.28
C MET A 1 -60.24 -21.96 21.19
N PRO A 2 -60.69 -21.57 19.98
CA PRO A 2 -59.78 -21.03 18.95
C PRO A 2 -59.25 -19.62 19.25
N GLN A 3 -60.04 -18.79 19.94
CA GLN A 3 -59.69 -17.39 20.20
C GLN A 3 -58.64 -17.20 21.31
N GLN A 4 -58.61 -18.08 22.31
CA GLN A 4 -57.56 -18.08 23.34
C GLN A 4 -56.21 -18.56 22.78
N MET A 5 -56.23 -19.59 21.92
CA MET A 5 -55.03 -20.09 21.23
C MET A 5 -54.41 -19.02 20.32
N LEU A 6 -55.24 -18.25 19.61
CA LEU A 6 -54.77 -17.14 18.77
C LEU A 6 -54.15 -16.02 19.60
N HIS A 7 -54.75 -15.68 20.75
CA HIS A 7 -54.20 -14.69 21.66
C HIS A 7 -52.85 -15.12 22.26
N THR A 8 -52.73 -16.38 22.69
CA THR A 8 -51.47 -16.90 23.22
C THR A 8 -50.38 -16.90 22.14
N PHE A 9 -50.72 -17.25 20.91
CA PHE A 9 -49.78 -17.22 19.79
C PHE A 9 -49.29 -15.80 19.50
N LEU A 10 -50.21 -14.81 19.47
CA LEU A 10 -49.88 -13.39 19.30
C LEU A 10 -49.01 -12.85 20.44
N VAL A 11 -49.29 -13.21 21.68
CA VAL A 11 -48.47 -12.77 22.83
C VAL A 11 -47.09 -13.42 22.76
N CYS A 12 -46.99 -14.70 22.41
CA CYS A 12 -45.71 -15.38 22.26
C CYS A 12 -44.86 -14.79 21.13
N THR A 13 -45.44 -14.46 19.97
CA THR A 13 -44.68 -13.81 18.89
C THR A 13 -44.23 -12.41 19.27
N VAL A 14 -45.08 -11.62 19.93
CA VAL A 14 -44.70 -10.29 20.43
C VAL A 14 -43.56 -10.38 21.45
N VAL A 15 -43.63 -11.31 22.41
CA VAL A 15 -42.57 -11.55 23.40
C VAL A 15 -41.28 -12.02 22.71
N TYR A 16 -41.37 -12.86 21.68
CA TYR A 16 -40.20 -13.31 20.93
C TYR A 16 -39.54 -12.16 20.14
N VAL A 17 -40.34 -11.29 19.52
CA VAL A 17 -39.82 -10.14 18.78
C VAL A 17 -39.11 -9.16 19.72
N PHE A 18 -39.70 -8.84 20.87
CA PHE A 18 -39.05 -7.96 21.85
C PHE A 18 -37.83 -8.60 22.53
N ALA A 19 -37.86 -9.90 22.80
CA ALA A 19 -36.73 -10.61 23.42
C ALA A 19 -35.51 -10.76 22.49
N PHE A 20 -35.73 -10.68 21.17
CA PHE A 20 -34.67 -10.83 20.17
C PHE A 20 -34.42 -9.56 19.34
N GLU A 21 -35.05 -8.44 19.68
CA GLU A 21 -34.90 -7.14 18.99
C GLU A 21 -33.43 -6.68 19.01
N ASP A 22 -32.77 -6.78 20.17
CA ASP A 22 -31.36 -6.44 20.35
C ASP A 22 -30.42 -7.32 19.52
N VAL A 23 -30.74 -8.62 19.37
CA VAL A 23 -29.92 -9.56 18.61
C VAL A 23 -30.03 -9.29 17.10
N ILE A 24 -31.23 -9.03 16.60
CA ILE A 24 -31.47 -8.74 15.18
C ILE A 24 -30.85 -7.39 14.78
N TYR A 25 -30.96 -6.38 15.65
CA TYR A 25 -30.41 -5.04 15.38
C TYR A 25 -28.86 -5.07 15.34
N VAL A 26 -28.22 -5.66 16.35
CA VAL A 26 -26.75 -5.72 16.45
C VAL A 26 -26.12 -6.57 15.34
N TYR A 27 -26.73 -7.72 14.99
CA TYR A 27 -26.20 -8.59 13.91
C TYR A 27 -26.47 -8.01 12.51
N GLY A 28 -27.53 -7.23 12.35
CA GLY A 28 -27.87 -6.55 11.09
C GLY A 28 -26.96 -5.36 10.78
N GLN A 29 -26.70 -4.50 11.77
CA GLN A 29 -25.87 -3.30 11.59
C GLN A 29 -24.38 -3.62 11.41
N GLY A 30 -23.80 -4.49 12.25
CA GLY A 30 -22.37 -4.81 12.20
C GLY A 30 -21.94 -5.48 10.88
N ASN A 31 -22.83 -6.29 10.29
CA ASN A 31 -22.55 -6.91 9.00
C ASN A 31 -22.59 -5.91 7.83
N GLN A 32 -23.49 -4.92 7.85
CA GLN A 32 -23.56 -3.91 6.79
C GLN A 32 -22.32 -3.01 6.79
N GLU A 33 -21.90 -2.55 7.97
CA GLU A 33 -20.69 -1.73 8.12
C GLU A 33 -19.45 -2.48 7.62
N MET A 34 -19.28 -3.75 8.01
CA MET A 34 -18.18 -4.59 7.52
C MET A 34 -18.20 -4.81 6.00
N ILE A 35 -19.38 -5.02 5.41
CA ILE A 35 -19.53 -5.18 3.96
C ILE A 35 -19.19 -3.89 3.23
N GLU A 36 -19.62 -2.74 3.75
CA GLU A 36 -19.35 -1.43 3.17
C GLU A 36 -17.86 -1.06 3.27
N HIS A 37 -17.22 -1.33 4.41
CA HIS A 37 -15.78 -1.22 4.56
C HIS A 37 -15.04 -2.15 3.59
N GLY A 38 -15.46 -3.41 3.49
CA GLY A 38 -14.88 -4.37 2.56
C GLY A 38 -14.98 -3.91 1.10
N ARG A 39 -16.15 -3.38 0.71
CA ARG A 39 -16.37 -2.82 -0.64
C ARG A 39 -15.47 -1.62 -0.90
N THR A 40 -15.35 -0.70 0.06
CA THR A 40 -14.50 0.49 -0.04
C THR A 40 -13.03 0.09 -0.20
N GLN A 41 -12.53 -0.84 0.62
CA GLN A 41 -11.15 -1.32 0.52
C GLN A 41 -10.89 -2.03 -0.81
N TYR A 42 -11.83 -2.85 -1.27
CA TYR A 42 -11.73 -3.53 -2.55
C TYR A 42 -11.67 -2.53 -3.72
N GLN A 43 -12.52 -1.50 -3.72
CA GLN A 43 -12.52 -0.45 -4.74
C GLN A 43 -11.17 0.28 -4.76
N LEU A 44 -10.64 0.67 -3.59
CA LEU A 44 -9.33 1.32 -3.50
C LEU A 44 -8.20 0.46 -4.06
N ILE A 45 -8.20 -0.85 -3.77
CA ILE A 45 -7.18 -1.78 -4.30
C ILE A 45 -7.33 -1.89 -5.82
N LYS A 46 -8.57 -2.00 -6.32
CA LYS A 46 -8.86 -2.11 -7.75
C LYS A 46 -8.47 -0.85 -8.52
N GLU A 47 -8.72 0.33 -7.97
CA GLU A 47 -8.29 1.59 -8.59
C GLU A 47 -6.76 1.67 -8.63
N ARG A 48 -6.07 1.33 -7.53
CA ARG A 48 -4.61 1.34 -7.49
C ARG A 48 -3.96 0.31 -8.40
N SER A 49 -4.59 -0.84 -8.64
CA SER A 49 -4.02 -1.84 -9.55
C SER A 49 -4.02 -1.38 -11.01
N THR A 50 -4.75 -0.31 -11.34
CA THR A 50 -4.72 0.32 -12.67
C THR A 50 -3.63 1.39 -12.82
N LEU A 51 -2.98 1.79 -11.72
CA LEU A 51 -1.90 2.77 -11.78
C LEU A 51 -0.66 2.19 -12.48
N PRO A 52 0.06 3.00 -13.27
CA PRO A 52 1.29 2.55 -13.92
C PRO A 52 2.33 2.14 -12.86
N GLN A 53 2.94 0.97 -13.04
CA GLN A 53 4.03 0.50 -12.20
C GLN A 53 5.35 0.86 -12.87
N TYR A 54 6.10 1.77 -12.24
CA TYR A 54 7.40 2.17 -12.77
C TYR A 54 8.49 1.16 -12.42
N GLY A 55 9.43 0.99 -13.35
CA GLY A 55 10.61 0.15 -13.16
C GLY A 55 11.64 0.76 -12.22
N THR A 56 12.73 0.03 -12.01
CA THR A 56 13.83 0.42 -11.10
C THR A 56 14.50 1.74 -11.50
N CYS A 57 14.72 2.00 -12.79
CA CYS A 57 15.33 3.25 -13.28
C CYS A 57 14.59 4.50 -12.79
N TRP A 58 13.26 4.48 -12.88
CA TRP A 58 12.46 5.62 -12.40
C TRP A 58 12.50 5.73 -10.88
N LYS A 59 12.42 4.60 -10.16
CA LYS A 59 12.45 4.58 -8.70
C LYS A 59 13.80 5.04 -8.13
N SER A 60 14.92 4.67 -8.76
CA SER A 60 16.26 5.07 -8.31
C SER A 60 16.46 6.58 -8.30
N ALA A 61 15.74 7.32 -9.15
CA ALA A 61 15.74 8.78 -9.17
C ALA A 61 15.35 9.43 -7.82
N VAL A 62 14.61 8.71 -6.97
CA VAL A 62 14.06 9.27 -5.71
C VAL A 62 14.43 8.47 -4.46
N GLU A 63 15.20 7.39 -4.61
CA GLU A 63 15.59 6.54 -3.48
C GLU A 63 16.56 7.23 -2.53
N HIS A 64 17.48 8.04 -3.08
CA HIS A 64 18.53 8.73 -2.33
C HIS A 64 18.08 10.02 -1.64
N LEU A 65 16.79 10.37 -1.67
CA LEU A 65 16.28 11.59 -1.08
C LEU A 65 16.09 11.43 0.43
N ASP A 66 17.06 11.91 1.22
CA ASP A 66 17.04 11.83 2.69
C ASP A 66 15.87 12.62 3.31
N GLU A 67 15.61 13.84 2.83
CA GLU A 67 14.49 14.68 3.30
C GLU A 67 13.16 14.35 2.59
N GLY A 68 13.16 13.36 1.70
CA GLY A 68 12.02 12.96 0.88
C GLY A 68 11.61 14.03 -0.15
N CYS A 69 10.35 13.96 -0.59
CA CYS A 69 9.84 14.85 -1.64
C CYS A 69 9.26 16.16 -1.12
N ARG A 70 9.35 16.50 0.18
CA ARG A 70 8.65 17.68 0.70
C ARG A 70 9.28 18.99 0.22
N TYR A 71 10.60 19.03 0.16
CA TYR A 71 11.37 20.17 -0.28
C TYR A 71 12.40 19.70 -1.29
N LEU A 72 12.16 20.00 -2.56
CA LEU A 72 13.14 19.78 -3.62
C LEU A 72 13.85 21.10 -3.90
N SER A 73 15.16 21.12 -3.70
CA SER A 73 15.99 22.23 -4.20
C SER A 73 15.98 22.25 -5.72
N GLU A 74 16.31 23.38 -6.34
CA GLU A 74 16.42 23.48 -7.81
C GLU A 74 17.41 22.46 -8.37
N ASP A 75 18.53 22.25 -7.67
CA ASP A 75 19.54 21.26 -8.03
C ASP A 75 19.02 19.83 -7.97
N THR A 76 18.28 19.48 -6.90
CA THR A 76 17.66 18.17 -6.73
C THR A 76 16.54 17.95 -7.74
N GLN A 77 15.75 18.98 -8.01
CA GLN A 77 14.68 18.93 -9.00
C GLN A 77 15.22 18.69 -10.40
N SER A 78 16.31 19.36 -10.76
CA SER A 78 17.04 19.16 -12.01
C SER A 78 17.63 17.76 -12.10
N ASP A 79 18.25 17.27 -11.02
CA ASP A 79 18.85 15.93 -10.95
C ASP A 79 17.82 14.82 -11.20
N ILE A 80 16.70 14.85 -10.48
CA ILE A 80 15.60 13.88 -10.66
C ILE A 80 15.06 13.95 -12.09
N ALA A 81 14.86 15.15 -12.64
CA ALA A 81 14.33 15.33 -13.98
C ALA A 81 15.29 14.78 -15.05
N LEU A 82 16.59 14.99 -14.90
CA LEU A 82 17.61 14.44 -15.80
C LEU A 82 17.62 12.91 -15.75
N HIS A 83 17.55 12.33 -14.55
CA HIS A 83 17.50 10.88 -14.37
C HIS A 83 16.28 10.28 -15.06
N ILE A 84 15.10 10.83 -14.81
CA ILE A 84 13.85 10.38 -15.42
C ILE A 84 13.89 10.55 -16.95
N THR A 85 14.48 11.64 -17.43
CA THR A 85 14.68 11.87 -18.86
C THR A 85 15.53 10.76 -19.47
N ASN A 86 16.63 10.38 -18.83
CA ASN A 86 17.46 9.26 -19.29
C ASN A 86 16.71 7.94 -19.29
N CYS A 87 15.94 7.64 -18.24
CA CYS A 87 15.09 6.45 -18.21
C CYS A 87 14.09 6.43 -19.38
N PHE A 88 13.50 7.58 -19.74
CA PHE A 88 12.56 7.69 -20.85
C PHE A 88 13.25 7.58 -22.23
N LEU A 89 14.43 8.17 -22.39
CA LEU A 89 15.21 8.09 -23.62
C LEU A 89 15.69 6.65 -23.87
N GLU A 90 16.23 6.00 -22.84
CA GLU A 90 16.68 4.61 -22.90
C GLU A 90 15.52 3.67 -23.28
N MET A 91 14.36 3.78 -22.60
CA MET A 91 13.21 2.92 -22.89
C MET A 91 12.64 3.13 -24.30
N SER A 92 12.89 4.28 -24.92
CA SER A 92 12.44 4.61 -26.29
C SER A 92 13.52 4.42 -27.36
N GLY A 93 14.71 3.91 -26.97
CA GLY A 93 15.81 3.66 -27.91
C GLY A 93 16.54 4.92 -28.39
N HIS A 94 16.46 6.00 -27.63
CA HIS A 94 17.17 7.25 -27.89
C HIS A 94 18.48 7.34 -27.10
N GLU A 95 19.39 8.20 -27.56
CA GLU A 95 20.63 8.50 -26.85
C GLU A 95 20.36 9.20 -25.52
N THR A 96 21.03 8.75 -24.45
CA THR A 96 20.96 9.30 -23.10
C THR A 96 22.04 10.34 -22.85
N TYR A 97 21.81 11.24 -21.89
CA TYR A 97 22.72 12.34 -21.56
C TYR A 97 23.11 12.29 -20.09
N ASN A 98 24.41 12.16 -19.80
CA ASN A 98 24.91 12.02 -18.43
C ASN A 98 25.03 13.35 -17.65
N CYS A 99 24.14 14.32 -17.91
CA CYS A 99 24.21 15.65 -17.30
C CYS A 99 23.95 15.64 -15.79
N GLU A 100 23.33 14.58 -15.26
CA GLU A 100 23.13 14.38 -13.82
C GLU A 100 24.47 14.23 -13.07
N LEU A 101 25.50 13.66 -13.71
CA LEU A 101 26.81 13.45 -13.11
C LEU A 101 27.58 14.77 -12.90
N ASP A 102 27.21 15.83 -13.63
CA ASP A 102 27.81 17.14 -13.51
C ASP A 102 27.29 17.87 -12.26
N ARG A 103 28.06 17.74 -11.17
CA ARG A 103 27.76 18.41 -9.89
C ARG A 103 27.96 19.92 -9.91
N LYS A 104 28.67 20.45 -10.91
CA LYS A 104 28.89 21.90 -11.04
C LYS A 104 27.78 22.50 -11.91
N PRO A 105 27.04 23.51 -11.43
CA PRO A 105 25.90 24.07 -12.18
C PRO A 105 26.24 24.54 -13.59
N ASN A 106 27.44 25.08 -13.79
CA ASN A 106 27.90 25.54 -15.10
C ASN A 106 28.12 24.39 -16.10
N LEU A 107 28.68 23.26 -15.65
CA LEU A 107 28.89 22.09 -16.50
C LEU A 107 27.55 21.43 -16.86
N ARG A 108 26.66 21.32 -15.87
CA ARG A 108 25.30 20.82 -16.06
C ARG A 108 24.53 21.66 -17.08
N ALA A 109 24.57 22.99 -16.96
CA ALA A 109 23.92 23.89 -17.91
C ALA A 109 24.47 23.74 -19.34
N ILE A 110 25.79 23.59 -19.50
CA ILE A 110 26.42 23.33 -20.80
C ILE A 110 25.91 21.99 -21.38
N CYS A 111 25.87 20.93 -20.55
CA CYS A 111 25.39 19.62 -20.98
C CYS A 111 23.91 19.64 -21.38
N ILE A 112 23.06 20.32 -20.62
CA ILE A 112 21.64 20.50 -20.98
C ILE A 112 21.52 21.28 -22.30
N SER A 113 22.36 22.30 -22.51
CA SER A 113 22.34 23.08 -23.74
C SER A 113 22.82 22.34 -24.99
N SER A 114 23.58 21.24 -24.83
CA SER A 114 24.02 20.40 -25.94
C SER A 114 23.08 19.23 -26.25
N MET A 115 22.00 19.07 -25.47
CA MET A 115 20.96 18.09 -25.76
C MET A 115 20.27 18.38 -27.08
N SER A 116 19.78 17.33 -27.76
CA SER A 116 18.86 17.51 -28.87
C SER A 116 17.56 18.19 -28.41
N ASP A 117 16.90 18.95 -29.30
CA ASP A 117 15.59 19.59 -29.00
C ASP A 117 14.58 18.61 -28.41
N ARG A 118 14.60 17.36 -28.89
CA ARG A 118 13.73 16.28 -28.39
C ARG A 118 14.04 15.95 -26.93
N ALA A 119 15.31 15.73 -26.60
CA ALA A 119 15.73 15.42 -25.22
C ALA A 119 15.52 16.60 -24.28
N PHE A 120 15.83 17.83 -24.73
CA PHE A 120 15.59 19.04 -23.96
C PHE A 120 14.11 19.24 -23.64
N ASN A 121 13.21 19.03 -24.62
CA ASN A 121 11.76 19.12 -24.38
C ASN A 121 11.26 18.09 -23.36
N VAL A 122 11.71 16.84 -23.46
CA VAL A 122 11.38 15.78 -22.49
C VAL A 122 11.88 16.16 -21.09
N TYR A 123 13.11 16.67 -21.00
CA TYR A 123 13.65 17.18 -19.74
C TYR A 123 12.79 18.30 -19.15
N THR A 124 12.39 19.29 -19.94
CA THR A 124 11.56 20.39 -19.44
C THR A 124 10.20 19.93 -18.94
N GLU A 125 9.57 18.96 -19.62
CA GLU A 125 8.31 18.36 -19.19
C GLU A 125 8.47 17.72 -17.81
N PHE A 126 9.46 16.83 -17.66
CA PHE A 126 9.71 16.17 -16.38
C PHE A 126 10.13 17.15 -15.30
N TYR A 127 10.96 18.14 -15.62
CA TYR A 127 11.40 19.17 -14.69
C TYR A 127 10.22 19.89 -14.03
N THR A 128 9.21 20.28 -14.82
CA THR A 128 8.01 20.95 -14.26
C THR A 128 7.13 20.03 -13.42
N HIS A 129 7.23 18.71 -13.62
CA HIS A 129 6.42 17.72 -12.94
C HIS A 129 7.16 16.91 -11.87
N THR A 130 8.46 17.16 -11.66
CA THR A 130 9.33 16.41 -10.74
C THR A 130 8.71 16.25 -9.35
N GLN A 131 8.14 17.32 -8.81
CA GLN A 131 7.53 17.32 -7.48
C GLN A 131 6.41 16.27 -7.35
N ASN A 132 5.54 16.20 -8.35
CA ASN A 132 4.42 15.25 -8.38
C ASN A 132 4.93 13.83 -8.64
N ILE A 133 5.86 13.68 -9.57
CA ILE A 133 6.47 12.38 -9.91
C ILE A 133 7.18 11.80 -8.67
N CYS A 134 7.91 12.64 -7.92
CA CYS A 134 8.58 12.24 -6.70
C CYS A 134 7.62 11.64 -5.67
N TRP A 135 6.52 12.33 -5.37
CA TRP A 135 5.50 11.83 -4.44
C TRP A 135 4.88 10.52 -4.91
N PHE A 136 4.60 10.40 -6.21
CA PHE A 136 4.05 9.19 -6.79
C PHE A 136 5.01 8.00 -6.63
N LEU A 137 6.28 8.17 -7.04
CA LEU A 137 7.29 7.10 -6.99
C LEU A 137 7.60 6.68 -5.56
N ARG A 138 7.74 7.64 -4.62
CA ARG A 138 7.92 7.32 -3.20
C ARG A 138 6.74 6.55 -2.63
N GLY A 139 5.52 6.88 -3.05
CA GLY A 139 4.32 6.13 -2.69
C GLY A 139 4.40 4.68 -3.17
N GLN A 140 4.84 4.43 -4.41
CA GLN A 140 5.01 3.08 -4.93
C GLN A 140 6.08 2.28 -4.18
N ILE A 141 7.27 2.87 -3.96
CA ILE A 141 8.36 2.23 -3.22
C ILE A 141 7.91 1.86 -1.80
N TRP A 142 7.22 2.77 -1.11
CA TRP A 142 6.69 2.52 0.22
C TRP A 142 5.65 1.39 0.22
N HIS A 143 4.72 1.40 -0.74
CA HIS A 143 3.71 0.34 -0.86
C HIS A 143 4.32 -1.03 -1.12
N GLU A 144 5.30 -1.13 -2.01
CA GLU A 144 6.01 -2.38 -2.28
C GLU A 144 6.73 -2.89 -1.03
N THR A 145 7.44 -2.00 -0.33
CA THR A 145 8.14 -2.33 0.92
C THR A 145 7.19 -2.84 2.00
N ILE A 146 6.04 -2.17 2.19
CA ILE A 146 5.04 -2.58 3.19
C ILE A 146 4.38 -3.90 2.80
N ALA A 147 4.07 -4.12 1.51
CA ALA A 147 3.48 -5.36 1.04
C ALA A 147 4.41 -6.55 1.33
N GLU A 148 5.70 -6.41 1.01
CA GLU A 148 6.71 -7.42 1.31
C GLU A 148 6.86 -7.69 2.81
N ASN A 149 6.96 -6.61 3.60
CA ASN A 149 7.14 -6.73 5.05
C ASN A 149 5.92 -7.34 5.73
N THR A 150 4.71 -6.98 5.30
CA THR A 150 3.46 -7.56 5.82
C THR A 150 3.40 -9.07 5.57
N ILE A 151 3.79 -9.51 4.36
CA ILE A 151 3.85 -10.94 4.04
C ILE A 151 4.90 -11.65 4.90
N LYS A 152 6.09 -11.06 5.07
CA LYS A 152 7.16 -11.62 5.92
C LYS A 152 6.71 -11.75 7.38
N VAL A 153 6.13 -10.70 7.93
CA VAL A 153 5.59 -10.68 9.31
C VAL A 153 4.45 -11.69 9.47
N GLY A 154 3.51 -11.75 8.53
CA GLY A 154 2.42 -12.74 8.58
C GLY A 154 2.93 -14.19 8.58
N LYS A 155 3.97 -14.50 7.78
CA LYS A 155 4.64 -15.81 7.81
C LYS A 155 5.30 -16.07 9.17
N GLN A 156 6.02 -15.09 9.72
CA GLN A 156 6.66 -15.21 11.03
C GLN A 156 5.62 -15.44 12.14
N LEU A 157 4.52 -14.70 12.14
CA LEU A 157 3.42 -14.86 13.10
C LEU A 157 2.82 -16.27 13.04
N LYS A 158 2.63 -16.82 11.83
CA LYS A 158 2.14 -18.20 11.65
C LYS A 158 3.11 -19.22 12.28
N VAL A 159 4.41 -19.07 12.06
CA VAL A 159 5.43 -19.96 12.66
C VAL A 159 5.45 -19.82 14.18
N THR A 160 5.39 -18.60 14.70
CA THR A 160 5.33 -18.34 16.15
C THR A 160 4.10 -18.98 16.79
N ALA A 161 2.92 -18.87 16.16
CA ALA A 161 1.70 -19.50 16.64
C ALA A 161 1.81 -21.03 16.70
N GLN A 162 2.39 -21.66 15.68
CA GLN A 162 2.64 -23.11 15.65
C GLN A 162 3.62 -23.54 16.76
N ASN A 163 4.68 -22.75 16.98
CA ASN A 163 5.64 -23.00 18.05
C ASN A 163 4.98 -22.89 19.43
N GLN A 164 4.17 -21.85 19.67
CA GLN A 164 3.42 -21.68 20.91
C GLN A 164 2.48 -22.86 21.18
N GLU A 165 1.75 -23.32 20.17
CA GLU A 165 0.87 -24.49 20.29
C GLU A 165 1.65 -25.76 20.67
N SER A 166 2.79 -26.01 20.00
CA SER A 166 3.63 -27.17 20.31
C SER A 166 4.19 -27.13 21.75
N LEU A 167 4.54 -25.95 22.25
CA LEU A 167 5.01 -25.76 23.62
C LEU A 167 3.89 -26.02 24.64
N LEU A 168 2.68 -25.52 24.37
CA LEU A 168 1.51 -25.78 25.23
C LEU A 168 1.17 -27.27 25.28
N GLN A 169 1.24 -27.97 24.15
CA GLN A 169 1.03 -29.42 24.09
C GLN A 169 2.12 -30.17 24.87
N ALA A 170 3.39 -29.77 24.74
CA ALA A 170 4.47 -30.35 25.52
C ALA A 170 4.27 -30.15 27.03
N GLN A 171 3.92 -28.94 27.45
CA GLN A 171 3.58 -28.66 28.86
C GLN A 171 2.42 -29.54 29.32
N LYS A 172 1.33 -29.64 28.55
CA LYS A 172 0.17 -30.46 28.91
C LYS A 172 0.53 -31.94 29.10
N ARG A 173 1.43 -32.48 28.26
CA ARG A 173 1.97 -33.84 28.41
C ARG A 173 2.76 -34.01 29.72
N VAL A 174 3.61 -33.04 30.06
CA VAL A 174 4.36 -33.05 31.33
C VAL A 174 3.39 -32.97 32.53
N TRP A 175 2.40 -32.08 32.48
CA TRP A 175 1.40 -31.92 33.54
C TRP A 175 0.57 -33.19 33.76
N THR A 176 0.20 -33.90 32.69
CA THR A 176 -0.55 -35.16 32.79
C THR A 176 0.29 -36.31 33.32
N PHE A 177 1.58 -36.37 32.95
CA PHE A 177 2.51 -37.35 33.52
C PHE A 177 2.72 -37.12 35.03
N ARG A 178 2.94 -35.86 35.46
CA ARG A 178 3.13 -35.51 36.88
C ARG A 178 1.92 -35.83 37.77
N LYS A 179 0.71 -35.89 37.21
CA LYS A 179 -0.50 -36.25 37.97
C LYS A 179 -0.72 -37.77 38.10
N ARG A 180 0.02 -38.60 37.36
CA ARG A 180 -0.11 -40.07 37.38
C ARG A 180 0.94 -40.77 38.24
N CYS A 181 2.01 -40.07 38.63
CA CYS A 181 2.98 -40.53 39.63
C CYS A 181 2.57 -39.99 41.01
#